data_AF-A0A8T4J8Y1-F1
#
_entry.id   AF-A0A8T4J8Y1-F1
#
_cell.length_a   1.000
_cell.length_b   1.000
_cell.length_c   1.000
_cell.angle_alpha   90.00
_cell.angle_beta   90.00
_cell.angle_gamma   90.00
#
_symmetry.space_group_name_H-M   'P 1'
#
loop_
_entity.id
_entity.type
_entity.pdbx_description
1 polymer ?
#
loop_
_entity_poly.entity_id
_entity_poly.type
_entity_poly.pdbx_seq_one_letter_code
_entity_poly.pdbx_strand_id
1 'polypeptide(L)' 'VVALDDPSRDLGPGEEGELLFRGPQVMKGYLGRPDETEAMIDAEGWLRTGDVGRVDEDGWLFVVDRV' A
#
# COMPACT_ATOMS: atom_id res chain seq x y z
N VAL A 1 2.66 -6.07 -2.13
CA VAL A 1 3.77 -5.34 -1.48
C VAL A 1 4.65 -4.85 -2.60
N VAL A 2 4.99 -3.57 -2.65
CA VAL A 2 5.72 -2.99 -3.79
C VAL A 2 7.08 -2.44 -3.34
N ALA A 3 8.03 -2.35 -4.28
CA ALA A 3 9.35 -1.81 -3.97
C ALA A 3 9.29 -0.32 -3.59
N LEU A 4 10.10 0.10 -2.61
CA LEU A 4 10.09 1.48 -2.12
C LEU A 4 10.62 2.49 -3.15
N ASP A 5 11.52 2.05 -4.03
CA ASP A 5 12.11 2.84 -5.10
C ASP A 5 11.28 2.80 -6.39
N ASP A 6 10.42 1.80 -6.55
CA ASP A 6 9.57 1.60 -7.73
C ASP A 6 8.22 0.98 -7.33
N PRO A 7 7.19 1.82 -7.09
CA PRO A 7 5.85 1.36 -6.73
C PRO A 7 5.13 0.53 -7.82
N SER A 8 5.67 0.46 -9.04
CA SER A 8 5.11 -0.38 -10.11
C SER A 8 5.61 -1.83 -10.06
N ARG A 9 6.60 -2.11 -9.21
CA ARG A 9 7.22 -3.43 -9.07
C ARG A 9 6.69 -4.13 -7.83
N ASP A 10 5.84 -5.13 -8.07
CA ASP A 10 5.45 -6.09 -7.03
C ASP A 10 6.64 -6.89 -6.53
N LEU A 11 6.66 -7.11 -5.22
CA LEU A 11 7.63 -7.97 -4.53
C LEU A 11 7.03 -9.34 -4.25
N GLY A 12 7.89 -10.36 -4.20
CA GLY A 12 7.54 -11.72 -3.85
C GLY A 12 7.37 -11.93 -2.34
N PRO A 13 6.99 -13.15 -1.93
CA PRO A 13 6.86 -13.50 -0.52
C PRO A 13 8.16 -13.29 0.27
N GLY A 14 8.03 -12.74 1.47
CA GLY A 14 9.13 -12.47 2.40
C GLY A 14 9.92 -11.19 2.13
N GLU A 15 9.73 -10.55 0.98
CA GLU A 15 10.39 -9.30 0.65
C GLU A 15 9.69 -8.09 1.30
N GLU A 16 10.49 -7.14 1.81
CA GLU A 16 10.00 -5.95 2.49
C GLU A 16 9.80 -4.79 1.51
N GLY A 17 8.63 -4.15 1.59
CA GLY A 17 8.28 -3.01 0.76
C GLY A 17 7.01 -2.31 1.25
N GLU A 18 6.50 -1.35 0.49
CA GLU A 18 5.30 -0.61 0.89
C GLU A 18 4.05 -1.52 0.81
N LEU A 19 3.23 -1.44 1.85
CA LEU A 19 1.93 -2.09 1.90
C LEU A 19 0.89 -1.21 1.17
N LEU A 20 0.32 -1.75 0.09
CA LEU A 20 -0.80 -1.16 -0.63
C LEU A 20 -2.05 -2.00 -0.38
N PHE A 21 -3.18 -1.33 -0.13
CA PHE A 21 -4.46 -2.00 0.08
C PHE A 21 -5.51 -1.55 -0.92
N ARG A 22 -6.29 -2.51 -1.43
CA ARG A 22 -7.47 -2.24 -2.26
C ARG A 22 -8.58 -3.20 -1.88
N GLY A 23 -9.77 -2.67 -1.71
CA GLY A 23 -10.94 -3.48 -1.35
C GLY A 23 -12.11 -2.63 -0.86
N PRO A 24 -13.26 -3.26 -0.57
CA PRO A 24 -14.49 -2.56 -0.21
C PRO A 24 -14.41 -1.78 1.12
N GLN A 25 -13.40 -2.07 1.95
CA GLN A 25 -13.16 -1.39 3.22
C GLN A 25 -12.32 -0.10 3.07
N VAL A 26 -11.71 0.14 1.90
CA VAL A 26 -10.92 1.35 1.66
C VAL A 26 -11.86 2.56 1.55
N MET A 27 -11.49 3.66 2.21
CA MET A 27 -12.26 4.90 2.16
C MET A 27 -12.37 5.44 0.73
N LYS A 28 -13.38 6.27 0.46
CA LYS A 28 -13.50 6.96 -0.84
C LYS A 28 -12.50 8.11 -1.02
N GLY A 29 -11.83 8.50 0.05
CA GLY A 29 -10.99 9.68 0.11
C GLY A 29 -11.27 10.53 1.36
N TYR A 30 -10.44 11.55 1.51
CA TYR A 30 -10.56 12.53 2.57
C TYR A 30 -11.68 13.54 2.27
N LEU A 31 -12.48 13.84 3.28
CA LEU A 31 -13.60 14.79 3.16
C LEU A 31 -13.08 16.20 2.81
N GLY A 32 -13.50 16.72 1.66
CA GLY A 32 -13.14 18.07 1.21
C GLY A 32 -11.67 18.25 0.82
N ARG A 33 -10.93 17.14 0.61
CA ARG A 33 -9.50 17.15 0.27
C ARG A 33 -9.21 16.22 -0.93
N PRO A 34 -9.61 16.62 -2.15
CA PRO A 34 -9.42 15.81 -3.36
C PRO A 34 -7.94 15.58 -3.68
N ASP A 35 -7.10 16.62 -3.61
CA ASP A 35 -5.67 16.52 -3.94
C ASP A 35 -4.94 15.53 -3.00
N GLU A 36 -5.24 15.57 -1.70
CA GLU A 36 -4.68 14.60 -0.73
C GLU A 36 -5.25 13.18 -0.93
N THR A 37 -6.48 13.08 -1.46
CA THR A 37 -7.07 11.79 -1.82
C THR A 37 -6.35 11.18 -3.00
N GLU A 38 -6.14 11.96 -4.07
CA GLU A 38 -5.45 11.50 -5.29
C GLU A 38 -3.96 11.20 -5.04
N ALA A 39 -3.34 11.88 -4.06
CA ALA A 39 -1.98 11.55 -3.64
C ALA A 39 -1.89 10.21 -2.88
N MET A 40 -2.97 9.78 -2.22
CA MET A 40 -2.96 8.58 -1.36
C MET A 40 -3.63 7.36 -2.01
N ILE A 41 -4.63 7.56 -2.87
CA ILE A 41 -5.37 6.52 -3.58
C ILE A 41 -5.16 6.74 -5.07
N ASP A 42 -4.54 5.77 -5.74
CA ASP A 42 -4.29 5.87 -7.18
C ASP A 42 -5.55 5.65 -8.03
N ALA A 43 -5.40 5.80 -9.35
CA ALA A 43 -6.51 5.67 -10.30
C ALA A 43 -7.10 4.25 -10.35
N GLU A 44 -6.32 3.24 -9.93
CA GLU A 44 -6.72 1.83 -9.86
C GLU A 44 -7.35 1.46 -8.50
N GLY A 45 -7.41 2.41 -7.57
CA GLY A 45 -8.03 2.30 -6.25
C GLY A 45 -7.13 1.72 -5.17
N TRP A 46 -5.81 1.70 -5.36
CA TRP A 46 -4.86 1.27 -4.34
C TRP A 46 -4.55 2.41 -3.37
N LEU A 47 -4.79 2.14 -2.09
CA LEU A 47 -4.38 2.98 -0.98
C LEU A 47 -2.90 2.74 -0.65
N ARG A 48 -2.10 3.79 -0.76
CA ARG A 48 -0.72 3.84 -0.25
C ARG A 48 -0.73 4.14 1.24
N THR A 49 -0.25 3.20 2.04
CA THR A 49 -0.36 3.30 3.51
C THR A 49 0.81 4.07 4.13
N GLY A 50 1.95 4.13 3.45
CA GLY A 50 3.23 4.54 4.02
C GLY A 50 3.84 3.53 5.01
N ASP A 51 3.18 2.39 5.27
CA ASP A 51 3.72 1.34 6.12
C ASP A 51 4.57 0.36 5.30
N VAL A 52 5.72 -0.03 5.85
CA VAL A 52 6.61 -1.03 5.27
C VAL A 52 6.33 -2.38 5.91
N GLY A 53 6.19 -3.40 5.09
CA GLY A 53 5.88 -4.74 5.54
C GLY A 53 6.24 -5.81 4.52
N ARG A 54 5.98 -7.05 4.90
CA ARG A 54 6.15 -8.23 4.05
C ARG A 54 5.00 -9.19 4.26
N VAL A 55 4.72 -10.01 3.24
CA VAL A 55 3.79 -11.14 3.32
C VAL A 55 4.59 -12.42 3.14
N ASP A 56 4.48 -13.37 4.04
CA ASP A 56 5.20 -14.65 3.91
C ASP A 56 4.49 -15.64 2.95
N GLU A 57 5.07 -16.82 2.74
CA GLU A 57 4.54 -17.86 1.85
C GLU A 57 3.16 -18.39 2.29
N ASP A 58 2.86 -18.30 3.59
CA ASP A 58 1.59 -18.72 4.17
C ASP A 58 0.53 -17.60 4.11
N GLY A 59 0.88 -16.42 3.60
CA GLY A 59 -0.02 -15.27 3.45
C GLY A 59 -0.16 -14.40 4.70
N TRP A 60 0.68 -14.58 5.72
CA TRP A 60 0.69 -13.72 6.89
C TRP A 60 1.38 -12.40 6.60
N LEU A 61 0.72 -11.30 6.94
CA LEU A 61 1.24 -9.94 6.81
C LEU A 61 1.95 -9.51 8.09
N PHE A 62 3.15 -8.95 7.93
CA PHE A 62 3.95 -8.37 9.00
C PHE A 62 4.27 -6.93 8.67
N VAL A 63 3.98 -6.01 9.61
CA VAL A 63 4.41 -4.62 9.53
C VAL A 63 5.75 -4.50 10.24
N VAL A 64 6.75 -3.89 9.58
CA VAL A 64 8.13 -3.84 10.07
C VAL A 64 8.67 -2.43 10.23
N ASP A 65 8.19 -1.45 9.45
CA ASP A 65 8.62 -0.05 9.53
C ASP A 65 7.58 0.91 8.91
N ARG A 66 7.92 2.21 8.80
CA ARG A 66 7.12 3.25 8.15
C ARG A 66 8.00 4.28 7.41
N VAL A 67 7.51 4.80 6.29
CA VAL A 67 8.14 5.88 5.49
C VAL A 67 7.39 7.21 5.57
#